data_AF-A0A7K0P3E8-F1
#
_entry.id   AF-A0A7K0P3E8-F1
#
_cell.length_a   1.000
_cell.length_b   1.000
_cell.length_c   1.000
_cell.angle_alpha   90.00
_cell.angle_beta   90.00
_cell.angle_gamma   90.00
#
_symmetry.space_group_name_H-M   'P 1'
#
loop_
_entity.id
_entity.type
_entity.pdbx_description
1 polymer ?
#
loop_
_entity_poly.entity_id
_entity_poly.type
_entity_poly.pdbx_seq_one_letter_code
_entity_poly.pdbx_strand_id
1 'polypeptide(L)'
;MAQGLLITGIVLVVLGVVLLLAGRSGERGYWLQRDPTEVAGQDDTTITEVAKHLGEYALRGRRPSLRIMAISMILVIIGVVCALLGGLLSVLG
;
A
#
# COMPACT_ATOMS: atom_id res chain seq x y z
N MET A 1 -7.10 -19.23 18.28
CA MET A 1 -6.09 -18.93 17.22
C MET A 1 -6.70 -18.18 16.04
N ALA A 2 -7.87 -18.55 15.53
CA ALA A 2 -8.52 -17.90 14.39
C ALA A 2 -8.83 -16.39 14.59
N GLN A 3 -9.36 -16.01 15.77
CA GLN A 3 -9.59 -14.59 16.11
C GLN A 3 -8.30 -13.74 16.08
N GLY A 4 -7.18 -14.28 16.54
CA GLY A 4 -5.90 -13.57 16.53
C GLY A 4 -5.42 -13.28 15.10
N LEU A 5 -5.59 -14.24 14.19
CA LEU A 5 -5.24 -14.09 12.77
C LEU A 5 -6.13 -13.06 12.07
N LEU A 6 -7.43 -13.07 12.40
CA LEU A 6 -8.41 -12.13 11.86
C LEU A 6 -8.10 -10.69 12.30
N ILE A 7 -7.88 -10.47 13.60
CA ILE A 7 -7.52 -9.15 14.14
C ILE A 7 -6.20 -8.66 13.53
N THR A 8 -5.18 -9.52 13.49
CA THR A 8 -3.89 -9.18 12.89
C THR A 8 -4.04 -8.79 11.41
N GLY A 9 -4.84 -9.55 10.66
CA GLY A 9 -5.13 -9.25 9.26
C GLY A 9 -5.79 -7.88 9.08
N ILE A 10 -6.81 -7.56 9.89
CA ILE A 10 -7.49 -6.25 9.85
C ILE A 10 -6.50 -5.12 10.16
N VAL A 11 -5.68 -5.27 11.20
CA VAL A 11 -4.68 -4.26 11.58
C VAL A 11 -3.68 -4.02 10.45
N LEU A 12 -3.19 -5.09 9.80
CA LEU A 12 -2.28 -5.00 8.67
C LEU A 12 -2.91 -4.29 7.47
N VAL A 13 -4.19 -4.55 7.18
CA VAL A 13 -4.93 -3.86 6.12
C VAL A 13 -5.05 -2.37 6.42
N VAL A 14 -5.48 -2.00 7.63
CA VAL A 14 -5.63 -0.60 8.02
C VAL A 14 -4.30 0.14 7.95
N LEU A 15 -3.24 -0.46 8.51
CA LEU A 15 -1.90 0.11 8.50
C LEU A 15 -1.35 0.25 7.07
N GLY A 16 -1.53 -0.78 6.24
CA GLY A 16 -1.17 -0.75 4.83
C GLY A 16 -1.91 0.34 4.05
N VAL A 17 -3.21 0.54 4.28
CA VAL A 17 -3.98 1.61 3.63
C VAL A 17 -3.49 3.00 4.06
N VAL A 18 -3.22 3.21 5.35
CA VAL A 18 -2.70 4.49 5.85
C VAL A 18 -1.34 4.82 5.24
N LEU A 19 -0.42 3.85 5.20
CA LEU A 19 0.91 4.04 4.60
C LEU A 19 0.83 4.24 3.08
N LEU A 20 -0.13 3.60 2.41
CA LEU A 20 -0.37 3.81 0.99
C LEU A 20 -0.81 5.25 0.68
N LEU A 21 -1.73 5.79 1.49
CA LEU A 21 -2.17 7.18 1.40
C LEU A 21 -1.02 8.15 1.71
N ALA A 22 -0.20 7.84 2.72
CA ALA A 22 0.99 8.62 3.04
C ALA A 22 2.00 8.64 1.89
N GLY A 23 2.26 7.48 1.27
CA GLY A 23 3.13 7.36 0.11
C GLY A 23 2.61 8.17 -1.09
N ARG A 24 1.30 8.15 -1.33
CA ARG A 24 0.65 8.97 -2.37
C ARG A 24 0.77 10.47 -2.08
N SER A 25 0.58 10.87 -0.83
CA SER A 25 0.76 12.27 -0.42
C SER A 25 2.21 12.72 -0.60
N GLY A 26 3.18 11.83 -0.32
CA GLY A 26 4.60 12.09 -0.55
C GLY A 26 4.94 12.24 -2.03
N GLU A 27 4.38 11.39 -2.90
CA GLU A 27 4.59 11.50 -4.36
C GLU A 27 4.04 12.83 -4.89
N ARG A 28 2.81 13.19 -4.50
CA ARG A 28 2.23 14.51 -4.82
C ARG A 28 3.10 15.66 -4.35
N GLY A 29 3.60 15.59 -3.12
CA GLY A 29 4.50 16.60 -2.57
C GLY A 29 5.81 16.72 -3.33
N TYR A 30 6.36 15.61 -3.81
CA TYR A 30 7.56 15.62 -4.65
C TYR A 30 7.31 16.34 -5.98
N TRP A 31 6.20 16.04 -6.66
CA TRP A 31 5.88 16.69 -7.94
C TRP A 31 5.53 18.16 -7.77
N LEU A 32 4.77 18.54 -6.74
CA LEU A 32 4.50 19.93 -6.38
C LEU A 32 5.77 20.75 -6.11
N GLN A 33 6.80 20.14 -5.52
CA GLN A 33 8.10 20.80 -5.31
C GLN A 33 8.92 20.91 -6.59
N ARG A 34 8.77 19.93 -7.50
CA ARG A 34 9.54 19.86 -8.74
C ARG A 34 8.96 20.78 -9.82
N ASP A 35 7.64 20.83 -9.95
CA ASP A 35 6.93 21.74 -10.83
C ASP A 35 5.65 22.23 -10.14
N PRO A 36 5.67 23.42 -9.50
CA PRO A 36 4.51 23.97 -8.81
C PRO A 36 3.45 24.54 -9.76
N THR A 37 3.76 24.67 -11.06
CA THR A 37 2.84 25.19 -12.08
C THR A 37 2.11 24.07 -12.83
N GLU A 38 2.68 22.88 -12.85
CA GLU A 38 2.03 21.70 -13.38
C GLU A 38 0.86 21.26 -12.48
N VAL A 39 -0.26 20.88 -13.09
CA VAL A 39 -1.42 20.39 -12.35
C VAL A 39 -1.01 19.10 -11.63
N ALA A 40 -0.85 19.19 -10.30
CA ALA A 40 -0.50 18.07 -9.44
C ALA A 40 -1.42 16.86 -9.70
N GLY A 41 -0.91 15.89 -10.46
CA GLY A 41 -1.70 14.75 -10.91
C GLY A 41 -1.42 14.28 -12.34
N GLN A 42 -0.86 15.13 -13.21
CA GLN A 42 -0.61 14.76 -14.61
C GLN A 42 0.62 13.84 -14.76
N ASP A 43 1.68 14.13 -14.01
CA ASP A 43 2.93 13.35 -13.94
C ASP A 43 3.04 12.45 -12.70
N ASP A 44 2.03 12.49 -11.82
CA ASP A 44 1.98 11.65 -10.62
C ASP A 44 1.91 10.16 -11.02
N THR A 45 2.86 9.37 -10.51
CA THR A 45 2.80 7.92 -10.68
C THR A 45 1.56 7.37 -9.98
N THR A 46 0.65 6.78 -10.74
CA THR A 46 -0.64 6.30 -10.21
C THR A 46 -0.49 5.03 -9.38
N ILE A 47 -1.43 4.80 -8.46
CA ILE A 47 -1.50 3.56 -7.66
C ILE A 47 -1.53 2.32 -8.57
N THR A 48 -2.24 2.39 -9.69
CA THR A 48 -2.33 1.30 -10.67
C THR A 48 -0.97 0.98 -11.30
N GLU A 49 -0.17 2.00 -11.59
CA GLU A 49 1.18 1.82 -12.13
C GLU A 49 2.11 1.19 -11.08
N VAL A 50 2.01 1.64 -9.83
CA VAL A 50 2.73 1.02 -8.70
C VAL A 50 2.31 -0.44 -8.51
N ALA A 51 1.04 -0.77 -8.72
CA ALA A 51 0.55 -2.15 -8.63
C ALA A 51 1.12 -3.06 -9.73
N LYS A 52 1.26 -2.55 -10.97
CA LYS A 52 1.82 -3.32 -12.10
C LYS A 52 3.31 -3.62 -11.90
N HIS A 53 4.05 -2.66 -11.35
CA HIS A 53 5.50 -2.76 -11.13
C HIS A 53 5.84 -2.91 -9.64
N LEU A 54 4.96 -3.58 -8.88
CA LEU A 54 5.02 -3.67 -7.42
C LEU A 54 6.38 -4.16 -6.91
N GLY A 55 6.90 -5.23 -7.51
CA GLY A 55 8.20 -5.80 -7.15
C GLY A 55 9.37 -4.87 -7.49
N GLU A 56 9.28 -4.16 -8.62
CA GLU A 56 10.31 -3.22 -9.03
C GLU A 56 10.33 -1.99 -8.12
N TYR A 57 9.17 -1.41 -7.80
CA TYR A 57 9.10 -0.28 -6.88
C TYR A 57 9.47 -0.66 -5.45
N ALA A 58 9.07 -1.85 -4.97
CA ALA A 58 9.42 -2.31 -3.63
C ALA A 58 10.93 -2.57 -3.46
N LEU A 59 11.58 -3.17 -4.46
CA LEU A 59 12.98 -3.61 -4.35
C LEU A 59 13.99 -2.60 -4.94
N ARG A 60 13.63 -1.90 -6.01
CA ARG A 60 14.54 -1.06 -6.82
C ARG A 60 14.11 0.40 -6.94
N GLY A 61 12.88 0.76 -6.54
CA GLY A 61 12.37 2.12 -6.70
C GLY A 61 13.31 3.18 -6.11
N ARG A 62 13.72 4.18 -6.88
CA ARG A 62 14.63 5.23 -6.37
C ARG A 62 13.93 6.26 -5.47
N ARG A 63 12.61 6.39 -5.57
CA ARG A 63 11.82 7.35 -4.79
C ARG A 63 11.27 6.69 -3.52
N PRO A 64 11.51 7.27 -2.33
CA PRO A 64 11.01 6.73 -1.06
C PRO A 64 9.48 6.60 -1.03
N SER A 65 8.77 7.58 -1.58
CA SER A 65 7.30 7.58 -1.72
C SER A 65 6.77 6.34 -2.45
N LEU A 66 7.33 6.04 -3.63
CA LEU A 66 6.92 4.88 -4.44
C LEU A 66 7.24 3.54 -3.75
N ARG A 67 8.39 3.46 -3.07
CA ARG A 67 8.74 2.29 -2.23
C ARG A 67 7.72 2.08 -1.13
N ILE A 68 7.37 3.14 -0.40
CA ILE A 68 6.38 3.08 0.66
C ILE A 68 5.04 2.63 0.09
N MET A 69 4.58 3.20 -1.04
CA MET A 69 3.35 2.75 -1.69
C MET A 69 3.37 1.26 -2.04
N ALA A 70 4.45 0.78 -2.67
CA ALA A 70 4.57 -0.62 -3.08
C ALA A 70 4.60 -1.59 -1.88
N ILE A 71 5.40 -1.29 -0.85
CA ILE A 71 5.48 -2.08 0.39
C ILE A 71 4.12 -2.07 1.12
N SER A 72 3.44 -0.93 1.12
CA SER A 72 2.11 -0.80 1.72
C SER A 72 1.07 -1.66 1.00
N MET A 73 1.13 -1.73 -0.33
CA MET A 73 0.26 -2.65 -1.09
C MET A 73 0.53 -4.11 -0.75
N ILE A 74 1.81 -4.50 -0.58
CA ILE A 74 2.17 -5.85 -0.14
C ILE A 74 1.59 -6.13 1.26
N LEU A 75 1.69 -5.18 2.19
CA LEU A 75 1.11 -5.28 3.52
C LEU A 75 -0.41 -5.44 3.49
N VAL A 76 -1.11 -4.69 2.64
CA VAL A 76 -2.57 -4.85 2.45
C VAL A 76 -2.89 -6.25 1.93
N ILE A 77 -2.16 -6.75 0.93
CA ILE A 77 -2.38 -8.10 0.37
C ILE A 77 -2.21 -9.16 1.47
N ILE A 78 -1.11 -9.10 2.23
CA ILE A 78 -0.85 -10.03 3.35
C ILE A 78 -1.96 -9.92 4.39
N GLY A 79 -2.35 -8.71 4.77
CA GLY A 79 -3.42 -8.47 5.74
C GLY A 79 -4.76 -9.06 5.29
N VAL A 80 -5.13 -8.87 4.01
CA VAL A 80 -6.36 -9.47 3.43
C VAL A 80 -6.29 -10.98 3.48
N VAL A 81 -5.17 -11.60 3.09
CA VAL A 81 -4.99 -13.06 3.14
C VAL A 81 -5.13 -13.58 4.58
N CYS A 82 -4.48 -12.94 5.55
CA CYS A 82 -4.61 -13.30 6.96
C CYS A 82 -6.05 -13.14 7.48
N ALA A 83 -6.75 -12.07 7.10
CA ALA A 83 -8.13 -11.84 7.50
C ALA A 83 -9.08 -12.89 6.90
N LEU A 84 -8.90 -13.23 5.62
CA LEU A 84 -9.69 -14.27 4.95
C LEU A 84 -9.46 -15.65 5.56
N LEU A 85 -8.20 -16.03 5.78
CA LEU A 85 -7.87 -17.30 6.44
C LEU A 85 -8.41 -17.34 7.88
N GLY A 86 -8.31 -16.23 8.62
CA GLY A 86 -8.81 -16.14 9.99
C GLY A 86 -10.33 -16.24 10.06
N GLY A 87 -11.03 -15.57 9.13
CA GLY A 87 -12.48 -15.67 8.97
C GLY A 87 -12.91 -17.08 8.58
N LEU A 88 -12.25 -17.69 7.60
CA LEU A 88 -12.55 -19.05 7.15
C LEU A 88 -12.37 -20.07 8.29
N LEU A 89 -11.25 -19.99 9.03
CA LEU A 89 -11.00 -20.86 10.19
C LEU A 89 -11.98 -20.62 11.34
N SER A 90 -12.54 -19.42 11.45
CA SER A 90 -13.58 -19.11 12.46
C SER A 90 -14.97 -19.61 12.07
N VAL A 91 -15.19 -19.92 10.80
CA VAL A 91 -16.46 -20.49 10.29
C VAL A 91 -16.40 -22.01 10.24
N LEU A 92 -15.23 -22.58 10.00
CA LEU A 92 -15.03 -24.04 9.88
C LEU A 92 -14.82 -24.76 11.23
N GLY A 93 -14.64 -24.04 12.33
CA GLY A 93 -14.47 -24.58 13.68
C GLY A 93 -15.19 -23.74 14.72
#